data_AF-A0A939R5L6-F1
#
_entry.id   AF-A0A939R5L6-F1
#
_cell.length_a   1.000
_cell.length_b   1.000
_cell.length_c   1.000
_cell.angle_alpha   90.00
_cell.angle_beta   90.00
_cell.angle_gamma   90.00
#
_symmetry.space_group_name_H-M   'P 1'
#
loop_
_entity.id
_entity.type
_entity.pdbx_description
1 polymer ?
#
loop_
_entity_poly.entity_id
_entity_poly.type
_entity_poly.pdbx_seq_one_letter_code
_entity_poly.pdbx_strand_id
1 'polypeptide(L)'
;MRKIAIFIGLLALLCFCTSCGSGSKKTADKFLSCLEKQDYERASVYCGLSKDADSQEMAINAMLEYFGTNIRSHEITGDSLLADKEHAIIIVNLTRNNNIRELDVPVFMDKRDGQWYVNPFIREY
;
A
#
# COMPACT_ATOMS: atom_id res chain seq x y z
N MET A 1 2.85 51.58 14.77
CA MET A 1 3.37 50.23 15.12
C MET A 1 2.29 49.20 14.82
N ARG A 2 2.64 48.16 14.04
CA ARG A 2 1.92 46.87 13.86
C ARG A 2 0.71 46.92 12.91
N LYS A 3 0.49 46.01 11.94
CA LYS A 3 1.19 44.83 11.39
C LYS A 3 0.57 44.52 10.01
N ILE A 4 1.38 43.99 9.08
CA ILE A 4 1.01 43.39 7.78
C ILE A 4 0.75 41.88 7.97
N ALA A 5 -0.16 41.27 7.18
CA ALA A 5 -0.08 39.87 6.70
C ALA A 5 -1.24 39.61 5.70
N ILE A 6 -1.04 39.81 4.39
CA ILE A 6 -0.73 38.79 3.34
C ILE A 6 -1.85 37.76 3.14
N PHE A 7 -2.60 37.94 2.05
CA PHE A 7 -3.53 36.98 1.46
C PHE A 7 -2.70 35.94 0.71
N ILE A 8 -2.29 34.87 1.40
CA ILE A 8 -1.60 33.74 0.74
C ILE A 8 -2.66 32.95 -0.01
N GLY A 9 -2.62 33.12 -1.33
CA GLY A 9 -3.44 32.39 -2.26
C GLY A 9 -3.32 30.89 -2.06
N LEU A 10 -4.49 30.25 -2.14
CA LEU A 10 -4.72 29.04 -2.93
C LEU A 10 -3.54 28.07 -2.87
N LEU A 11 -3.43 27.42 -1.71
CA LEU A 11 -2.41 26.43 -1.42
C LEU A 11 -2.54 25.28 -2.41
N ALA A 12 -1.58 25.25 -3.34
CA ALA A 12 -1.10 24.07 -4.06
C ALA A 12 -2.19 23.14 -4.57
N LEU A 13 -2.68 23.46 -5.78
CA LEU A 13 -2.93 22.46 -6.82
C LEU A 13 -1.66 21.61 -6.94
N LEU A 14 -1.55 20.57 -6.09
CA LEU A 14 -0.41 19.67 -6.09
C LEU A 14 -0.43 18.91 -7.41
N CYS A 15 0.49 19.29 -8.27
CA CYS A 15 0.94 18.56 -9.44
C CYS A 15 1.14 17.07 -9.11
N PHE A 16 0.10 16.24 -9.29
CA PHE A 16 0.25 14.78 -9.34
C PHE A 16 0.65 14.36 -10.76
N CYS A 17 1.78 14.88 -11.23
CA CYS A 17 2.36 14.51 -12.52
C CYS A 17 3.80 14.01 -12.32
N THR A 18 4.00 12.95 -11.55
CA THR A 18 5.24 12.15 -11.60
C THR A 18 4.96 10.68 -11.29
N SER A 19 5.35 9.82 -12.23
CA SER A 19 5.22 8.36 -12.31
C SER A 19 3.83 7.83 -12.74
N CYS A 20 3.74 7.46 -14.02
CA CYS A 20 2.64 6.69 -14.65
C CYS A 20 2.64 5.22 -14.21
N GLY A 21 2.76 4.93 -12.91
CA GLY A 21 2.41 3.63 -12.36
C GLY A 21 0.89 3.48 -12.25
N SER A 22 0.38 2.28 -12.52
CA SER A 22 -1.01 1.91 -12.24
C SER A 22 -1.37 2.26 -10.79
N GLY A 23 -2.62 2.67 -10.54
CA GLY A 23 -3.07 3.04 -9.19
C GLY A 23 -2.81 1.94 -8.15
N SER A 24 -2.92 0.67 -8.57
CA SER A 24 -2.59 -0.52 -7.79
C SER A 24 -1.13 -0.57 -7.37
N LYS A 25 -0.17 -0.33 -8.28
CA LYS A 25 1.27 -0.26 -7.93
C LYS A 25 1.55 0.79 -6.86
N LYS A 26 0.96 1.98 -6.99
CA LYS A 26 1.17 3.08 -6.03
C LYS A 26 0.59 2.75 -4.65
N THR A 27 -0.55 2.08 -4.59
CA THR A 27 -1.11 1.62 -3.31
C THR A 27 -0.23 0.54 -2.69
N ALA A 28 0.21 -0.46 -3.47
CA ALA A 28 1.08 -1.53 -2.98
C ALA A 28 2.43 -1.01 -2.46
N ASP A 29 3.06 -0.06 -3.17
CA ASP A 29 4.30 0.60 -2.77
C ASP A 29 4.17 1.31 -1.41
N LYS A 30 3.10 2.08 -1.23
CA LYS A 30 2.81 2.76 0.04
C LYS A 30 2.54 1.79 1.17
N PHE A 31 1.82 0.71 0.87
CA PHE A 31 1.54 -0.34 1.83
C PHE A 31 2.81 -1.03 2.32
N LEU A 32 3.68 -1.48 1.41
CA LEU A 32 4.94 -2.13 1.75
C LEU A 32 5.90 -1.18 2.47
N SER A 33 5.91 0.10 2.09
CA SER A 33 6.65 1.15 2.81
C SER A 33 6.19 1.32 4.26
N CYS A 34 4.93 1.05 4.58
CA CYS A 34 4.44 1.03 5.96
C CYS A 34 4.94 -0.21 6.71
N LEU A 35 4.93 -1.38 6.06
CA LEU A 35 5.46 -2.61 6.67
C LEU A 35 6.95 -2.52 6.99
N GLU A 36 7.76 -1.92 6.11
CA GLU A 36 9.19 -1.64 6.36
C GLU A 36 9.43 -0.80 7.62
N LYS A 37 8.55 0.18 7.85
CA LYS A 37 8.61 1.08 9.00
C LYS A 37 7.93 0.50 10.25
N GLN A 38 7.36 -0.70 10.14
CA GLN A 38 6.54 -1.35 11.18
C GLN A 38 5.34 -0.48 11.61
N ASP A 39 4.84 0.36 10.69
CA ASP A 39 3.67 1.21 10.89
C ASP A 39 2.41 0.47 10.44
N TYR A 40 2.02 -0.55 11.23
CA TYR A 40 0.93 -1.48 10.88
C TYR A 40 -0.44 -0.82 10.91
N GLU A 41 -0.64 0.17 11.78
CA GLU A 41 -1.86 0.96 11.84
C GLU A 41 -2.08 1.67 10.50
N ARG A 42 -1.04 2.35 9.99
CA ARG A 42 -1.13 2.99 8.68
C ARG A 42 -1.19 2.00 7.52
N ALA A 43 -0.54 0.84 7.65
CA ALA A 43 -0.62 -0.23 6.66
C ALA A 43 -2.08 -0.72 6.50
N SER A 44 -2.83 -0.86 7.60
CA SER A 44 -4.22 -1.33 7.59
C SER A 44 -5.16 -0.42 6.78
N VAL A 45 -4.87 0.89 6.69
CA VAL A 45 -5.65 1.84 5.88
C VAL A 45 -5.62 1.46 4.39
N TYR A 46 -4.53 0.85 3.93
CA TYR A 46 -4.41 0.40 2.55
C TYR A 46 -5.10 -0.93 2.28
N CYS A 47 -5.62 -1.64 3.30
CA CYS A 47 -6.33 -2.92 3.12
C CYS A 47 -7.83 -2.80 2.82
N GLY A 48 -8.37 -1.57 2.82
CA GLY A 48 -9.76 -1.32 2.42
C GLY A 48 -10.79 -1.95 3.36
N LEU A 49 -10.41 -2.24 4.61
CA LEU A 49 -11.32 -2.80 5.61
C LEU A 49 -12.08 -1.70 6.33
N SER A 50 -13.22 -2.08 6.91
CA SER A 50 -14.07 -1.20 7.71
C SER A 50 -13.27 -0.59 8.86
N LYS A 51 -13.71 0.58 9.34
CA LYS A 51 -13.07 1.33 10.43
C LYS A 51 -13.23 0.66 11.81
N ASP A 52 -13.82 -0.53 11.88
CA ASP A 52 -13.92 -1.24 13.14
C ASP A 52 -12.54 -1.82 13.53
N ALA A 53 -12.25 -1.77 14.82
CA ALA A 53 -10.94 -2.15 15.35
C ALA A 53 -10.65 -3.64 15.13
N ASP A 54 -11.68 -4.49 15.22
CA ASP A 54 -11.56 -5.94 15.07
C ASP A 54 -11.14 -6.33 13.65
N SER A 55 -11.72 -5.72 12.62
CA SER A 55 -11.35 -5.96 11.22
C SER A 55 -9.94 -5.44 10.92
N GLN A 56 -9.53 -4.33 11.53
CA GLN A 56 -8.16 -3.82 11.38
C GLN A 56 -7.13 -4.76 12.03
N GLU A 57 -7.41 -5.26 13.23
CA GLU A 57 -6.56 -6.22 13.91
C GLU A 57 -6.44 -7.52 13.10
N MET A 58 -7.57 -8.03 12.58
CA MET A 58 -7.58 -9.19 11.69
C MET A 58 -6.75 -8.96 10.41
N ALA A 59 -6.86 -7.76 9.82
CA ALA A 59 -6.03 -7.37 8.67
C ALA A 59 -4.55 -7.46 9.01
N ILE A 60 -4.15 -6.83 10.12
CA ILE A 60 -2.76 -6.77 10.56
C ILE A 60 -2.22 -8.17 10.78
N ASN A 61 -2.98 -9.02 11.46
CA ASN A 61 -2.58 -10.40 11.70
C ASN A 61 -2.41 -11.18 10.38
N ALA A 62 -3.37 -11.08 9.46
CA ALA A 62 -3.27 -11.74 8.14
C ALA A 62 -2.08 -11.23 7.32
N MET A 63 -1.82 -9.91 7.35
CA MET A 63 -0.66 -9.31 6.69
C MET A 63 0.66 -9.78 7.29
N LEU A 64 0.75 -9.85 8.62
CA LEU A 64 1.95 -10.31 9.31
C LEU A 64 2.18 -11.82 9.13
N GLU A 65 1.12 -12.61 9.02
CA GLU A 65 1.20 -14.03 8.68
C GLU A 65 1.74 -14.21 7.26
N TYR A 66 1.23 -13.43 6.31
CA TYR A 66 1.57 -13.58 4.90
C TYR A 66 2.91 -12.94 4.53
N PHE A 67 3.06 -11.65 4.80
CA PHE A 67 4.27 -10.91 4.49
C PHE A 67 5.35 -11.10 5.53
N GLY A 68 5.09 -11.73 6.68
CA GLY A 68 6.06 -11.85 7.77
C GLY A 68 6.39 -10.51 8.43
N THR A 69 7.25 -10.58 9.44
CA THR A 69 7.84 -9.39 10.08
C THR A 69 9.19 -9.04 9.46
N ASN A 70 9.78 -7.91 9.85
CA ASN A 70 11.19 -7.57 9.56
C ASN A 70 11.53 -7.37 8.07
N ILE A 71 10.61 -6.79 7.29
CA ILE A 71 10.92 -6.30 5.95
C ILE A 71 11.88 -5.12 6.09
N ARG A 72 13.03 -5.20 5.40
CA ARG A 72 14.04 -4.14 5.33
C ARG A 72 13.81 -3.24 4.13
N SER A 73 13.53 -3.84 2.97
CA SER A 73 13.25 -3.12 1.73
C SER A 73 12.39 -3.96 0.79
N HIS A 74 11.64 -3.31 -0.09
CA HIS A 74 10.92 -3.95 -1.20
C HIS A 74 11.30 -3.35 -2.56
N GLU A 75 11.05 -4.10 -3.63
CA GLU A 75 11.17 -3.67 -5.01
C GLU A 75 10.00 -4.22 -5.81
N ILE A 76 9.23 -3.36 -6.50
CA ILE A 76 8.17 -3.80 -7.40
C ILE A 76 8.80 -4.23 -8.74
N THR A 77 8.64 -5.50 -9.11
CA THR A 77 9.19 -6.08 -10.34
C THR A 77 8.16 -6.23 -11.44
N GLY A 78 6.86 -6.25 -11.12
CA GLY A 78 5.81 -6.41 -12.12
C GLY A 78 4.40 -6.06 -11.62
N ASP A 79 3.46 -5.94 -12.55
CA ASP A 79 2.02 -5.95 -12.30
C ASP A 79 1.26 -6.73 -13.36
N SER A 80 0.18 -7.36 -12.93
CA SER A 80 -0.81 -7.98 -13.80
C SER A 80 -2.19 -7.46 -13.39
N LEU A 81 -2.83 -6.67 -14.25
CA LEU A 81 -4.24 -6.33 -14.08
C LEU A 81 -5.07 -7.53 -14.54
N LEU A 82 -5.98 -8.01 -13.68
CA LEU A 82 -6.87 -9.11 -14.05
C LEU A 82 -7.93 -8.65 -15.06
N ALA A 83 -8.53 -9.59 -15.79
CA ALA A 83 -9.42 -9.30 -16.91
C ALA A 83 -10.64 -8.44 -16.54
N ASP A 84 -11.08 -8.51 -15.29
CA ASP A 84 -12.20 -7.73 -14.75
C ASP A 84 -11.87 -6.24 -14.50
N LYS A 85 -10.58 -5.86 -14.52
CA LYS A 85 -10.07 -4.51 -14.19
C LYS A 85 -10.36 -4.02 -12.78
N GLU A 86 -10.90 -4.88 -11.93
CA GLU A 86 -11.18 -4.60 -10.52
C GLU A 86 -10.19 -5.31 -9.60
N HIS A 87 -9.40 -6.26 -10.13
CA HIS A 87 -8.32 -6.91 -9.39
C HIS A 87 -6.97 -6.74 -10.08
N ALA A 88 -5.90 -6.71 -9.29
CA ALA A 88 -4.54 -6.73 -9.79
C ALA A 88 -3.63 -7.56 -8.88
N ILE A 89 -2.58 -8.14 -9.47
CA ILE A 89 -1.50 -8.78 -8.74
C ILE A 89 -0.23 -7.96 -8.98
N ILE A 90 0.38 -7.45 -7.92
CA ILE A 90 1.67 -6.76 -7.98
C ILE A 90 2.74 -7.75 -7.55
N ILE A 91 3.80 -7.89 -8.35
CA ILE A 91 4.90 -8.79 -8.06
C ILE A 91 6.02 -7.97 -7.41
N VAL A 92 6.49 -8.41 -6.24
CA VAL A 92 7.50 -7.71 -5.46
C VAL A 92 8.63 -8.63 -5.01
N ASN A 93 9.83 -8.10 -4.98
CA ASN A 93 10.95 -8.70 -4.25
C ASN A 93 11.02 -8.09 -2.86
N LEU A 94 11.11 -8.91 -1.83
CA LEU A 94 11.31 -8.48 -0.45
C LEU A 94 12.73 -8.79 -0.01
N THR A 95 13.34 -7.87 0.74
CA THR A 95 14.59 -8.10 1.47
C THR A 95 14.31 -7.97 2.96
N ARG A 96 14.75 -8.95 3.74
CA ARG A 96 14.55 -9.02 5.19
C ARG A 96 15.74 -8.44 5.96
N ASN A 97 15.54 -8.15 7.24
CA ASN A 97 16.61 -7.66 8.13
C ASN A 97 17.80 -8.64 8.27
N ASN A 98 17.60 -9.94 8.04
CA ASN A 98 18.66 -10.94 8.02
C ASN A 98 19.28 -11.14 6.62
N ASN A 99 19.03 -10.23 5.68
CA ASN A 99 19.47 -10.28 4.27
C ASN A 99 18.92 -11.44 3.44
N ILE A 100 17.88 -12.14 3.91
CA ILE A 100 17.14 -13.08 3.06
C ILE A 100 16.37 -12.27 2.00
N ARG A 101 16.45 -12.72 0.75
CA ARG A 101 15.67 -12.19 -0.37
C ARG A 101 14.56 -13.17 -0.72
N GLU A 102 13.34 -12.68 -0.75
CA GLU A 102 12.17 -13.40 -1.27
C GLU A 102 11.82 -12.77 -2.61
N LEU A 103 11.80 -13.59 -3.65
CA LEU A 103 11.55 -13.15 -5.02
C LEU A 103 10.11 -13.44 -5.40
N ASP A 104 9.57 -12.58 -6.26
CA ASP A 104 8.26 -12.77 -6.89
C ASP A 104 7.10 -12.96 -5.90
N VAL A 105 7.14 -12.26 -4.77
CA VAL A 105 6.06 -12.26 -3.77
C VAL A 105 4.85 -11.51 -4.35
N PRO A 106 3.67 -12.15 -4.44
CA PRO A 106 2.50 -11.49 -4.98
C PRO A 106 1.81 -10.64 -3.90
N VAL A 107 1.39 -9.44 -4.29
CA VAL A 107 0.49 -8.57 -3.51
C VAL A 107 -0.82 -8.48 -4.27
N PHE A 108 -1.88 -9.01 -3.66
CA PHE A 108 -3.21 -9.01 -4.24
C PHE A 108 -3.89 -7.68 -3.96
N MET A 109 -4.53 -7.14 -4.99
CA MET A 109 -5.15 -5.82 -4.95
C MET A 109 -6.59 -5.92 -5.43
N ASP A 110 -7.49 -5.27 -4.70
CA ASP A 110 -8.89 -5.07 -5.08
C ASP A 110 -9.13 -3.60 -5.35
N LYS A 111 -10.04 -3.30 -6.27
CA LYS A 111 -10.55 -1.96 -6.52
C LYS A 111 -11.96 -1.84 -5.98
N ARG A 112 -12.20 -0.81 -5.16
CA ARG A 112 -13.49 -0.51 -4.53
C ARG A 112 -13.75 0.98 -4.68
N ASP A 113 -14.92 1.35 -5.20
CA ASP A 113 -15.32 2.75 -5.46
C ASP A 113 -14.25 3.57 -6.22
N GLY A 114 -13.55 2.93 -7.15
CA GLY A 114 -12.50 3.56 -7.95
C GLY A 114 -11.12 3.67 -7.26
N GLN A 115 -10.98 3.24 -6.01
CA GLN A 115 -9.74 3.22 -5.25
C GLN A 115 -9.18 1.80 -5.11
N TRP A 116 -7.86 1.68 -5.12
CA TRP A 116 -7.17 0.39 -4.95
C TRP A 116 -6.81 0.14 -3.49
N TYR A 117 -6.98 -1.11 -3.06
CA TYR A 117 -6.69 -1.61 -1.73
C TYR A 117 -5.95 -2.94 -1.82
N VAL A 118 -5.10 -3.24 -0.84
CA VAL A 118 -4.45 -4.54 -0.67
C VAL A 118 -5.47 -5.51 -0.10
N ASN A 119 -5.55 -6.71 -0.66
CA ASN A 119 -6.36 -7.79 -0.10
C ASN A 119 -5.48 -8.71 0.75
N PRO A 120 -5.58 -8.64 2.10
CA PRO A 120 -4.79 -9.50 2.98
C PRO A 120 -5.35 -10.93 3.09
N PHE A 121 -6.54 -11.22 2.56
CA PHE A 121 -7.23 -12.50 2.67
C PHE A 121 -7.04 -13.39 1.43
N ILE A 122 -5.77 -13.61 1.09
CA ILE A 122 -5.32 -14.32 -0.12
C ILE A 122 -5.91 -15.74 -0.28
N ARG A 123 -6.48 -16.32 0.78
CA ARG A 123 -7.03 -17.68 0.80
C ARG A 123 -8.35 -17.88 0.04
N GLU A 124 -8.98 -16.83 -0.50
CA GLU A 124 -10.28 -16.93 -1.17
C GLU A 124 -10.24 -16.89 -2.72
N TYR A 125 -9.07 -16.93 -3.34
CA TYR A 125 -8.92 -17.02 -4.82
C TYR A 125 -8.33 -18.36 -5.29
#